data_AF-A0A1J4XJC9-F1
#
_entry.id   AF-A0A1J4XJC9-F1
#
_cell.length_a   1.000
_cell.length_b   1.000
_cell.length_c   1.000
_cell.angle_alpha   90.00
_cell.angle_beta   90.00
_cell.angle_gamma   90.00
#
_symmetry.space_group_name_H-M   'P 1'
#
loop_
_entity.id
_entity.type
_entity.pdbx_description
1 polymer ?
#
loop_
_entity_poly.entity_id
_entity_poly.type
_entity_poly.pdbx_seq_one_letter_code
_entity_poly.pdbx_strand_id
1 'polypeptide(L)'
;MTNMQTIITGAEVSVRTINPIEIPNTEIKFSCNSMSVGTLSTTITKNKIVFSPTVIKGRKLFAWALDWNSPYHVTNFLYLTTPNIKYVFVNPTGDYATGLYDLLPDEINKMIVDDISGITNTGNYFRLIFFNDPPEVPSALIRVPNNDVSAINVDINFNKITFYKKNGNIFDSVGVSTYLGEPMLLGALFSQDIDDYNCNLKKAFNKLNIVTQIYKKRTEVLAESGCSSYYDQGPFSSIIIYSEEDNININEINRNIETIKKYNKILQSESCPTLY
;
A
#
# COMPACT_ATOMS: atom_id res chain seq x y z
N MET A 1 -13.77 8.17 21.15
CA MET A 1 -12.66 8.10 20.18
C MET A 1 -11.46 7.29 20.68
N THR A 2 -11.10 7.33 21.97
CA THR A 2 -10.00 6.54 22.57
C THR A 2 -10.05 5.05 22.16
N ASN A 3 -11.25 4.46 22.13
CA ASN A 3 -11.41 3.05 21.72
C ASN A 3 -10.97 2.77 20.28
N MET A 4 -11.18 3.69 19.34
CA MET A 4 -10.86 3.43 17.93
C MET A 4 -9.35 3.45 17.67
N GLN A 5 -8.61 4.31 18.36
CA GLN A 5 -7.15 4.31 18.28
C GLN A 5 -6.54 3.05 18.90
N THR A 6 -7.12 2.56 20.00
CA THR A 6 -6.73 1.27 20.59
C THR A 6 -7.01 0.12 19.62
N ILE A 7 -8.17 0.10 18.97
CA ILE A 7 -8.52 -0.92 17.97
C ILE A 7 -7.57 -0.89 16.78
N ILE A 8 -7.30 0.29 16.21
CA ILE A 8 -6.34 0.49 15.12
C ILE A 8 -4.95 -0.01 15.52
N THR A 9 -4.52 0.26 16.76
CA THR A 9 -3.23 -0.21 17.28
C THR A 9 -3.21 -1.72 17.49
N GLY A 10 -4.32 -2.31 17.95
CA GLY A 10 -4.45 -3.76 18.08
C GLY A 10 -4.48 -4.48 16.73
N ALA A 11 -5.12 -3.90 15.72
CA ALA A 11 -5.13 -4.47 14.38
C ALA A 11 -3.74 -4.43 13.73
N GLU A 12 -2.97 -3.36 13.97
CA GLU A 12 -1.61 -3.20 13.42
C GLU A 12 -0.62 -4.28 13.91
N VAL A 13 -0.83 -4.84 15.11
CA VAL A 13 0.03 -5.91 15.66
C VAL A 13 -0.38 -7.32 15.22
N SER A 14 -1.59 -7.47 14.65
CA SER A 14 -2.13 -8.76 14.18
C SER A 14 -1.90 -8.92 12.68
N VAL A 15 -0.64 -9.15 12.29
CA VAL A 15 -0.22 -9.21 10.89
C VAL A 15 -0.90 -10.38 10.16
N ARG A 16 -1.29 -10.15 8.91
CA ARG A 16 -1.98 -11.09 8.00
C ARG A 16 -3.36 -11.56 8.48
N THR A 17 -3.89 -10.96 9.54
CA THR A 17 -5.24 -11.28 10.05
C THR A 17 -6.16 -10.11 9.76
N ILE A 18 -7.30 -10.39 9.15
CA ILE A 18 -8.38 -9.40 9.01
C ILE A 18 -9.19 -9.36 10.30
N ASN A 19 -9.40 -8.16 10.82
CA ASN A 19 -10.11 -7.92 12.06
C ASN A 19 -11.41 -7.17 11.73
N PRO A 20 -12.58 -7.84 11.82
CA PRO A 20 -13.86 -7.14 11.72
C PRO A 20 -14.11 -6.31 12.97
N ILE A 21 -14.49 -5.06 12.77
CA ILE A 21 -14.75 -4.08 13.83
C ILE A 21 -16.16 -3.54 13.62
N GLU A 22 -17.01 -3.70 14.63
CA GLU A 22 -18.32 -3.06 14.65
C GLU A 22 -18.15 -1.55 14.92
N ILE A 23 -18.68 -0.72 14.03
CA ILE A 23 -18.64 0.73 14.09
C ILE A 23 -20.05 1.31 14.18
N PRO A 24 -20.24 2.49 14.82
CA PRO A 24 -21.52 3.17 14.80
C PRO A 24 -21.92 3.49 13.36
N ASN A 25 -23.24 3.53 13.10
CA ASN A 25 -23.78 3.87 11.78
C ASN A 25 -23.67 5.39 11.50
N THR A 26 -22.44 5.87 11.45
CA THR A 26 -22.02 7.27 11.26
C THR A 26 -20.83 7.28 10.32
N GLU A 27 -20.70 8.32 9.51
CA GLU A 27 -19.55 8.47 8.62
C GLU A 27 -18.26 8.65 9.42
N ILE A 28 -17.27 7.82 9.11
CA ILE A 28 -15.90 7.96 9.59
C ILE A 28 -15.07 8.49 8.43
N LYS A 29 -14.47 9.66 8.60
CA LYS A 29 -13.59 10.25 7.59
C LYS A 29 -12.16 9.98 7.95
N PHE A 30 -11.40 9.50 6.99
CA PHE A 30 -9.96 9.32 7.10
C PHE A 30 -9.26 10.35 6.23
N SER A 31 -8.10 10.76 6.70
CA SER A 31 -7.09 11.49 5.95
C SER A 31 -5.74 10.92 6.37
N CYS A 32 -4.68 11.25 5.64
CA CYS A 32 -3.34 10.78 5.97
C CYS A 32 -2.94 10.94 7.46
N ASN A 33 -3.33 12.03 8.14
CA ASN A 33 -2.89 12.33 9.51
C ASN A 33 -4.01 12.38 10.55
N SER A 34 -5.26 12.21 10.14
CA SER A 34 -6.38 12.34 11.06
C SER A 34 -7.55 11.47 10.66
N MET A 35 -8.34 11.12 11.65
CA MET A 35 -9.58 10.40 11.51
C MET A 35 -10.65 11.18 12.26
N SER A 36 -11.83 11.33 11.67
CA SER A 36 -12.95 12.03 12.32
C SER A 36 -14.25 11.24 12.24
N VAL A 37 -15.07 11.39 13.27
CA VAL A 37 -16.42 10.81 13.39
C VAL A 37 -17.36 11.93 13.81
N GLY A 38 -18.21 12.40 12.91
CA GLY A 38 -19.01 13.61 13.15
C GLY A 38 -18.12 14.84 13.38
N THR A 39 -18.29 15.52 14.51
CA THR A 39 -17.48 16.70 14.90
C THR A 39 -16.18 16.34 15.64
N LEU A 40 -16.03 15.07 16.01
CA LEU A 40 -14.91 14.58 16.78
C LEU A 40 -13.77 14.19 15.84
N SER A 41 -12.60 14.80 15.99
CA SER A 41 -11.40 14.48 15.22
C SER A 41 -10.27 14.02 16.13
N THR A 42 -9.50 13.04 15.67
CA THR A 42 -8.31 12.54 16.36
C THR A 42 -7.16 12.41 15.36
N THR A 43 -5.94 12.66 15.82
CA THR A 43 -4.75 12.46 15.00
C THR A 43 -4.42 10.98 14.93
N ILE A 44 -4.25 10.48 13.71
CA ILE A 44 -3.56 9.21 13.53
C ILE A 44 -2.09 9.54 13.82
N THR A 45 -1.47 8.82 14.77
CA THR A 45 -0.08 9.06 15.17
C THR A 45 0.80 9.20 13.93
N LYS A 46 1.67 10.22 13.90
CA LYS A 46 2.46 10.61 12.72
C LYS A 46 3.21 9.45 12.06
N ASN A 47 3.52 8.40 12.83
CA ASN A 47 4.27 7.24 12.39
C ASN A 47 3.40 6.09 11.88
N LYS A 48 2.08 6.13 11.96
CA LYS A 48 1.23 5.06 11.39
C LYS A 48 0.99 5.31 9.91
N ILE A 49 1.02 4.23 9.15
CA ILE A 49 0.80 4.22 7.70
C ILE A 49 -0.51 3.48 7.48
N VAL A 50 -1.54 4.25 7.17
CA VAL A 50 -2.93 3.75 7.11
C VAL A 50 -3.47 4.07 5.73
N PHE A 51 -3.75 3.02 4.95
CA PHE A 51 -4.40 3.12 3.66
C PHE A 51 -5.88 2.84 3.82
N SER A 52 -6.72 3.81 3.44
CA SER A 52 -8.15 3.73 3.64
C SER A 52 -8.90 4.57 2.60
N PRO A 53 -10.19 4.28 2.38
CA PRO A 53 -11.10 5.21 1.76
C PRO A 53 -11.19 6.51 2.57
N THR A 54 -11.43 7.63 1.91
CA THR A 54 -11.60 8.93 2.56
C THR A 54 -12.82 8.93 3.48
N VAL A 55 -13.88 8.18 3.10
CA VAL A 55 -15.10 8.04 3.90
C VAL A 55 -15.49 6.57 4.02
N ILE A 56 -15.61 6.10 5.26
CA ILE A 56 -16.14 4.78 5.58
C ILE A 56 -17.55 4.94 6.15
N LYS A 57 -18.50 4.20 5.57
CA LYS A 57 -19.90 4.14 6.01
C LYS A 57 -20.31 2.70 6.28
N GLY A 58 -21.30 2.55 7.15
CA GLY A 58 -21.88 1.26 7.52
C GLY A 58 -21.66 0.95 8.99
N ARG A 59 -21.91 -0.32 9.34
CA ARG A 59 -21.75 -0.83 10.71
C ARG A 59 -20.50 -1.70 10.89
N LYS A 60 -19.82 -2.03 9.80
CA LYS A 60 -18.64 -2.89 9.81
C LYS A 60 -17.47 -2.21 9.12
N LEU A 61 -16.33 -2.28 9.80
CA LEU A 61 -15.01 -1.88 9.32
C LEU A 61 -14.13 -3.12 9.33
N PHE A 62 -13.36 -3.33 8.27
CA PHE A 62 -12.31 -4.33 8.24
C PHE A 62 -10.96 -3.65 8.40
N ALA A 63 -10.15 -4.14 9.34
CA ALA A 63 -8.77 -3.71 9.53
C ALA A 63 -7.82 -4.88 9.28
N TRP A 64 -6.87 -4.69 8.39
CA TRP A 64 -5.91 -5.72 7.98
C TRP A 64 -4.50 -5.13 8.01
N ALA A 65 -3.53 -5.86 8.58
CA ALA A 65 -2.16 -5.39 8.64
C ALA A 65 -1.23 -6.31 7.82
N LEU A 66 -0.30 -5.73 7.08
CA LEU A 66 0.78 -6.46 6.42
C LEU A 66 2.15 -5.87 6.75
N ASP A 67 3.13 -6.75 6.90
CA ASP A 67 4.53 -6.35 7.00
C ASP A 67 4.98 -5.76 5.66
N TRP A 68 5.67 -4.63 5.74
CA TRP A 68 6.42 -4.09 4.63
C TRP A 68 7.92 -4.30 4.86
N ASN A 69 8.50 -5.15 4.02
CA ASN A 69 9.90 -5.56 4.09
C ASN A 69 10.66 -5.03 2.87
N SER A 70 11.76 -4.31 3.09
CA SER A 70 12.53 -3.67 2.02
C SER A 70 13.95 -3.26 2.45
N PRO A 71 14.97 -4.13 2.37
CA PRO A 71 14.91 -5.60 2.27
C PRO A 71 14.61 -6.30 3.60
N TYR A 72 14.80 -5.60 4.72
CA TYR A 72 14.46 -6.01 6.08
C TYR A 72 13.09 -5.47 6.47
N HIS A 73 12.57 -5.92 7.60
CA HIS A 73 11.35 -5.36 8.17
C HIS A 73 11.49 -3.87 8.44
N VAL A 74 10.61 -3.07 7.83
CA VAL A 74 10.57 -1.62 8.03
C VAL A 74 9.42 -1.27 8.98
N THR A 75 8.21 -1.72 8.67
CA THR A 75 7.00 -1.41 9.43
C THR A 75 5.81 -2.23 8.95
N ASN A 76 4.66 -2.08 9.63
CA ASN A 76 3.39 -2.63 9.18
C ASN A 76 2.57 -1.54 8.48
N PHE A 77 1.93 -1.91 7.38
CA PHE A 77 0.88 -1.11 6.75
C PHE A 77 -0.47 -1.58 7.27
N LEU A 78 -1.33 -0.64 7.61
CA LEU A 78 -2.71 -0.91 8.00
C LEU A 78 -3.65 -0.54 6.87
N TYR A 79 -4.47 -1.48 6.44
CA TYR A 79 -5.51 -1.29 5.44
C TYR A 79 -6.87 -1.28 6.12
N LEU A 80 -7.68 -0.27 5.82
CA LEU A 80 -9.04 -0.12 6.34
C LEU A 80 -10.03 -0.13 5.19
N THR A 81 -11.09 -0.93 5.29
CA THR A 81 -12.16 -0.96 4.28
C THR A 81 -13.51 -1.34 4.90
N THR A 82 -14.56 -1.42 4.09
CA THR A 82 -15.93 -1.78 4.47
C THR A 82 -16.52 -2.76 3.45
N PRO A 83 -17.46 -3.65 3.85
CA PRO A 83 -18.19 -4.50 2.92
C PRO A 83 -18.87 -3.75 1.75
N ASN A 84 -19.13 -2.45 1.92
CA ASN A 84 -19.79 -1.59 0.94
C ASN A 84 -18.89 -1.14 -0.21
N ILE A 85 -17.59 -1.47 -0.17
CA ILE A 85 -16.64 -1.18 -1.26
C ILE A 85 -16.39 -2.48 -2.01
N LYS A 86 -16.65 -2.45 -3.32
CA LYS A 86 -16.39 -3.57 -4.22
C LYS A 86 -15.09 -3.32 -4.99
N TYR A 87 -14.10 -4.17 -4.78
CA TYR A 87 -12.85 -4.17 -5.53
C TYR A 87 -13.00 -5.09 -6.74
N VAL A 88 -12.90 -4.54 -7.95
CA VAL A 88 -13.15 -5.28 -9.19
C VAL A 88 -11.88 -5.30 -10.02
N PHE A 89 -11.28 -6.47 -10.15
CA PHE A 89 -10.13 -6.71 -11.02
C PHE A 89 -10.65 -6.95 -12.43
N VAL A 90 -10.35 -6.03 -13.35
CA VAL A 90 -10.87 -6.03 -14.71
C VAL A 90 -9.82 -6.60 -15.65
N ASN A 91 -10.17 -7.70 -16.33
CA ASN A 91 -9.29 -8.44 -17.22
C ASN A 91 -7.88 -8.65 -16.64
N PRO A 92 -7.73 -9.21 -15.42
CA PRO A 92 -6.42 -9.40 -14.82
C PRO A 92 -5.64 -10.44 -15.63
N THR A 93 -4.76 -9.99 -16.51
CA THR A 93 -3.90 -10.89 -17.28
C THR A 93 -2.60 -11.16 -16.51
N GLY A 94 -2.20 -12.44 -16.49
CA GLY A 94 -0.93 -12.89 -15.91
C GLY A 94 -0.96 -13.20 -14.41
N ASP A 95 0.10 -13.88 -13.97
CA ASP A 95 0.23 -14.40 -12.60
C ASP A 95 0.30 -13.27 -11.56
N TYR A 96 0.81 -12.10 -11.93
CA TYR A 96 0.96 -10.97 -11.01
C TYR A 96 -0.39 -10.40 -10.56
N ALA A 97 -1.30 -10.15 -11.50
CA ALA A 97 -2.62 -9.60 -11.19
C ALA A 97 -3.46 -10.59 -10.37
N THR A 98 -3.39 -11.89 -10.72
CA THR A 98 -4.06 -12.98 -10.00
C THR A 98 -3.47 -13.15 -8.60
N GLY A 99 -2.14 -13.11 -8.46
CA GLY A 99 -1.48 -13.14 -7.16
C GLY A 99 -1.90 -11.99 -6.25
N LEU A 100 -2.04 -10.76 -6.79
CA LEU A 100 -2.54 -9.63 -6.00
C LEU A 100 -4.00 -9.81 -5.55
N TYR A 101 -4.84 -10.41 -6.40
CA TYR A 101 -6.22 -10.75 -6.04
C TYR A 101 -6.25 -11.78 -4.90
N ASP A 102 -5.42 -12.82 -4.98
CA ASP A 102 -5.34 -13.90 -3.99
C ASP A 102 -4.77 -13.42 -2.65
N LEU A 103 -3.95 -12.36 -2.65
CA LEU A 103 -3.42 -11.75 -1.42
C LEU A 103 -4.48 -11.03 -0.58
N LEU A 104 -5.58 -10.56 -1.19
CA LEU A 104 -6.67 -9.91 -0.45
C LEU A 104 -7.43 -10.96 0.41
N PRO A 105 -7.78 -10.67 1.66
CA PRO A 105 -8.63 -11.57 2.46
C PRO A 105 -10.01 -11.83 1.80
N ASP A 106 -10.57 -13.01 2.01
CA ASP A 106 -11.85 -13.43 1.41
C ASP A 106 -13.05 -12.64 1.93
N GLU A 107 -12.94 -12.05 3.13
CA GLU A 107 -13.97 -11.19 3.73
C GLU A 107 -14.07 -9.83 3.03
N ILE A 108 -13.06 -9.45 2.25
CA ILE A 108 -13.09 -8.25 1.42
C ILE A 108 -13.94 -8.53 0.19
N ASN A 109 -14.88 -7.62 -0.09
CA ASN A 109 -15.76 -7.71 -1.25
C ASN A 109 -14.97 -7.46 -2.55
N LYS A 110 -14.37 -8.53 -3.07
CA LYS A 110 -13.53 -8.54 -4.28
C LYS A 110 -14.12 -9.46 -5.34
N MET A 111 -13.92 -9.13 -6.62
CA MET A 111 -14.26 -10.03 -7.73
C MET A 111 -13.31 -9.82 -8.92
N ILE A 112 -13.21 -10.84 -9.76
CA ILE A 112 -12.60 -10.77 -11.09
C ILE A 112 -13.72 -10.71 -12.13
N VAL A 113 -13.51 -9.89 -13.16
CA VAL A 113 -14.31 -9.92 -14.38
C VAL A 113 -13.38 -9.99 -15.58
N ASP A 114 -13.65 -10.92 -16.50
CA ASP A 114 -12.90 -11.00 -17.77
C ASP A 114 -13.24 -9.82 -18.69
N ASP A 115 -14.51 -9.40 -18.64
CA ASP A 115 -15.05 -8.29 -19.41
C ASP A 115 -15.80 -7.34 -18.48
N ILE A 116 -15.60 -6.04 -18.71
CA ILE A 116 -16.16 -4.95 -17.92
C ILE A 116 -17.71 -4.94 -17.90
N SER A 117 -18.35 -5.54 -18.91
CA SER A 117 -19.80 -5.75 -18.99
C SER A 117 -20.36 -6.70 -17.94
N GLY A 118 -19.51 -7.54 -17.31
CA GLY A 118 -19.91 -8.44 -16.21
C GLY A 118 -20.23 -7.72 -14.90
N ILE A 119 -19.99 -6.41 -14.81
CA ILE A 119 -20.22 -5.63 -13.60
C ILE A 119 -21.71 -5.26 -13.48
N THR A 120 -22.35 -5.70 -12.40
CA THR A 120 -23.71 -5.30 -12.06
C THR A 120 -23.71 -4.24 -10.95
N ASN A 121 -24.58 -3.23 -11.07
CA ASN A 121 -24.72 -2.20 -10.05
C ASN A 121 -25.49 -2.76 -8.84
N THR A 122 -24.78 -2.96 -7.73
CA THR A 122 -25.37 -3.41 -6.46
C THR A 122 -25.57 -2.28 -5.44
N GLY A 123 -25.47 -1.00 -5.85
CA GLY A 123 -25.64 0.15 -4.97
C GLY A 123 -24.45 0.46 -4.05
N ASN A 124 -23.26 -0.05 -4.39
CA ASN A 124 -22.04 0.05 -3.60
C ASN A 124 -21.02 1.03 -4.23
N TYR A 125 -19.99 1.40 -3.49
CA TYR A 125 -18.82 2.08 -4.05
C TYR A 125 -17.96 1.08 -4.83
N PHE A 126 -17.51 1.43 -6.03
CA PHE A 126 -16.68 0.58 -6.88
C PHE A 126 -15.25 1.12 -6.98
N ARG A 127 -14.27 0.25 -6.72
CA ARG A 127 -12.86 0.46 -7.05
C ARG A 127 -12.50 -0.51 -8.16
N LEU A 128 -12.29 0.00 -9.38
CA LEU A 128 -11.86 -0.81 -10.51
C LEU A 128 -10.33 -0.86 -10.57
N ILE A 129 -9.76 -2.04 -10.81
CA ILE A 129 -8.33 -2.28 -10.87
C ILE A 129 -7.99 -2.84 -12.25
N PHE A 130 -7.20 -2.07 -12.99
CA PHE A 130 -6.67 -2.42 -14.32
C PHE A 130 -5.17 -2.65 -14.23
N PHE A 131 -4.61 -3.41 -15.17
CA PHE A 131 -3.18 -3.71 -15.25
C PHE A 131 -2.67 -3.45 -16.65
N ASN A 132 -1.71 -2.53 -16.80
CA ASN A 132 -1.09 -2.10 -18.06
C ASN A 132 -2.06 -1.59 -19.14
N ASP A 133 -3.34 -1.40 -18.80
CA ASP A 133 -4.40 -1.02 -19.74
C ASP A 133 -5.11 0.25 -19.24
N PRO A 134 -5.44 1.19 -20.15
CA PRO A 134 -6.20 2.38 -19.77
C PRO A 134 -7.60 1.98 -19.28
N PRO A 135 -8.11 2.60 -18.20
CA PRO A 135 -9.40 2.23 -17.65
C PRO A 135 -10.54 2.76 -18.52
N GLU A 136 -11.56 1.93 -18.70
CA GLU A 136 -12.81 2.29 -19.37
C GLU A 136 -13.98 2.27 -18.36
N VAL A 137 -14.98 3.12 -18.54
CA VAL A 137 -16.16 3.12 -17.66
C VAL A 137 -17.15 2.05 -18.14
N PRO A 138 -17.50 1.05 -17.30
CA PRO A 138 -18.50 0.04 -17.66
C PRO A 138 -19.84 0.70 -17.97
N SER A 139 -20.54 0.22 -19.00
CA SER A 139 -21.89 0.71 -19.35
C SER A 139 -22.87 0.62 -18.17
N ALA A 140 -22.76 -0.45 -17.37
CA ALA A 140 -23.54 -0.65 -16.15
C ALA A 140 -23.26 0.39 -15.05
N LEU A 141 -22.07 0.99 -15.04
CA LEU A 141 -21.69 2.00 -14.05
C LEU A 141 -21.92 3.44 -14.54
N ILE A 142 -22.30 3.67 -15.81
CA ILE A 142 -22.56 5.03 -16.34
C ILE A 142 -23.54 5.82 -15.45
N ARG A 143 -24.60 5.17 -14.98
CA ARG A 143 -25.65 5.81 -14.15
C ARG A 143 -25.28 5.92 -12.66
N VAL A 144 -24.19 5.30 -12.23
CA VAL A 144 -23.71 5.40 -10.84
C VAL A 144 -23.10 6.79 -10.63
N PRO A 145 -23.31 7.46 -9.48
CA PRO A 145 -22.70 8.77 -9.23
C PRO A 145 -21.17 8.75 -9.40
N ASN A 146 -20.60 9.85 -9.92
CA ASN A 146 -19.16 9.97 -10.17
C ASN A 146 -18.30 9.69 -8.92
N ASN A 147 -18.79 10.07 -7.74
CA ASN A 147 -18.08 9.89 -6.48
C ASN A 147 -18.14 8.44 -5.94
N ASP A 148 -18.97 7.58 -6.53
CA ASP A 148 -19.16 6.19 -6.10
C ASP A 148 -18.38 5.20 -6.99
N VAL A 149 -17.58 5.70 -7.93
CA VAL A 149 -16.74 4.88 -8.82
C VAL A 149 -15.36 5.53 -8.98
N SER A 150 -14.31 4.77 -8.70
CA SER A 150 -12.94 5.14 -9.04
C SER A 150 -12.21 3.99 -9.72
N ALA A 151 -11.08 4.29 -10.34
CA ALA A 151 -10.23 3.28 -10.93
C ALA A 151 -8.75 3.54 -10.61
N ILE A 152 -7.96 2.48 -10.65
CA ILE A 152 -6.51 2.54 -10.78
C ILE A 152 -6.05 1.71 -11.95
N ASN A 153 -4.99 2.17 -12.61
CA ASN A 153 -4.23 1.35 -13.54
C ASN A 153 -2.84 1.10 -12.94
N VAL A 154 -2.48 -0.17 -12.82
CA VAL A 154 -1.19 -0.63 -12.31
C VAL A 154 -0.29 -0.95 -13.49
N ASP A 155 0.76 -0.15 -13.65
CA ASP A 155 1.85 -0.43 -14.59
C ASP A 155 2.93 -1.24 -13.86
N ILE A 156 2.94 -2.53 -14.12
CA ILE A 156 3.85 -3.48 -13.45
C ILE A 156 5.28 -3.37 -13.95
N ASN A 157 5.46 -2.89 -15.18
CA ASN A 157 6.77 -2.81 -15.82
C ASN A 157 7.57 -1.61 -15.29
N PHE A 158 6.88 -0.55 -14.88
CA PHE A 158 7.50 0.69 -14.41
C PHE A 158 7.27 0.98 -12.93
N ASN A 159 6.63 0.06 -12.18
CA ASN A 159 6.23 0.26 -10.79
C ASN A 159 5.42 1.55 -10.59
N LYS A 160 4.49 1.84 -11.50
CA LYS A 160 3.64 3.04 -11.46
C LYS A 160 2.18 2.68 -11.25
N ILE A 161 1.46 3.58 -10.60
CA ILE A 161 0.01 3.50 -10.43
C ILE A 161 -0.56 4.83 -10.91
N THR A 162 -1.53 4.76 -11.81
CA THR A 162 -2.31 5.93 -12.21
C THR A 162 -3.67 5.87 -11.53
N PHE A 163 -4.06 6.95 -10.85
CA PHE A 163 -5.34 7.08 -10.17
C PHE A 163 -6.33 7.79 -11.09
N TYR A 164 -7.59 7.34 -11.08
CA TYR A 164 -8.65 7.89 -11.92
C TYR A 164 -9.92 8.17 -11.12
N LYS A 165 -10.60 9.25 -11.48
CA LYS A 165 -11.96 9.56 -11.03
C LYS A 165 -12.92 9.48 -12.20
N LYS A 166 -14.11 8.95 -11.94
CA LYS A 166 -15.16 8.90 -12.95
C LYS A 166 -15.71 10.32 -13.22
N ASN A 167 -15.85 10.69 -14.48
CA ASN A 167 -16.50 11.91 -14.91
C ASN A 167 -17.48 11.61 -16.06
N GLY A 168 -18.74 11.31 -15.71
CA GLY A 168 -19.74 10.89 -16.69
C GLY A 168 -19.40 9.50 -17.25
N ASN A 169 -18.99 9.42 -18.51
CA ASN A 169 -18.71 8.14 -19.19
C ASN A 169 -17.20 7.89 -19.38
N ILE A 170 -16.35 8.75 -18.82
CA ILE A 170 -14.90 8.63 -18.93
C ILE A 170 -14.24 8.58 -17.56
N PHE A 171 -13.02 8.08 -17.53
CA PHE A 171 -12.13 8.17 -16.37
C PHE A 171 -11.10 9.27 -16.61
N ASP A 172 -11.13 10.29 -15.76
CA ASP A 172 -10.12 11.35 -15.76
C ASP A 172 -8.95 10.92 -14.86
N SER A 173 -7.73 10.92 -15.40
CA SER A 173 -6.53 10.70 -14.61
C SER A 173 -6.34 11.87 -13.63
N VAL A 174 -6.24 11.56 -12.34
CA VAL A 174 -6.02 12.54 -11.28
C VAL A 174 -4.56 12.61 -10.83
N GLY A 175 -3.74 11.65 -11.25
CA GLY A 175 -2.31 11.66 -10.99
C GLY A 175 -1.67 10.29 -11.09
N VAL A 176 -0.33 10.30 -11.06
CA VAL A 176 0.52 9.11 -11.11
C VAL A 176 1.36 9.07 -9.85
N SER A 177 1.51 7.88 -9.29
CA SER A 177 2.45 7.60 -8.19
C SER A 177 3.22 6.31 -8.46
N THR A 178 4.06 5.92 -7.51
CA THR A 178 4.90 4.73 -7.57
C THR A 178 4.63 3.81 -6.39
N TYR A 179 5.14 2.57 -6.44
CA TYR A 179 5.04 1.61 -5.35
C TYR A 179 6.29 0.75 -5.24
N LEU A 180 6.56 0.27 -4.02
CA LEU A 180 7.67 -0.61 -3.68
C LEU A 180 7.13 -1.90 -3.04
N GLY A 181 6.97 -2.92 -3.86
CA GLY A 181 6.44 -4.22 -3.45
C GLY A 181 4.91 -4.27 -3.28
N GLU A 182 4.40 -5.48 -3.07
CA GLU A 182 2.96 -5.77 -3.00
C GLU A 182 2.24 -5.06 -1.85
N PRO A 183 2.79 -4.94 -0.62
CA PRO A 183 2.09 -4.23 0.45
C PRO A 183 1.79 -2.77 0.09
N MET A 184 2.70 -2.10 -0.62
CA MET A 184 2.51 -0.72 -1.03
C MET A 184 1.51 -0.60 -2.18
N LEU A 185 1.52 -1.55 -3.12
CA LEU A 185 0.51 -1.64 -4.17
C LEU A 185 -0.89 -1.84 -3.61
N LEU A 186 -1.05 -2.75 -2.63
CA LEU A 186 -2.31 -2.89 -1.87
C LEU A 186 -2.71 -1.57 -1.21
N GLY A 187 -1.75 -0.76 -0.77
CA GLY A 187 -2.03 0.57 -0.22
C GLY A 187 -2.79 1.45 -1.22
N ALA A 188 -2.39 1.41 -2.49
CA ALA A 188 -3.07 2.16 -3.55
C ALA A 188 -4.47 1.62 -3.86
N LEU A 189 -4.72 0.32 -3.70
CA LEU A 189 -6.07 -0.24 -3.86
C LEU A 189 -7.02 0.34 -2.82
N PHE A 190 -6.58 0.46 -1.56
CA PHE A 190 -7.41 0.91 -0.45
C PHE A 190 -7.50 2.42 -0.32
N SER A 191 -6.51 3.17 -0.81
CA SER A 191 -6.57 4.62 -0.89
C SER A 191 -7.59 5.11 -1.93
N GLN A 192 -8.56 5.92 -1.49
CA GLN A 192 -9.56 6.49 -2.40
C GLN A 192 -8.94 7.56 -3.34
N ASP A 193 -7.99 8.34 -2.84
CA ASP A 193 -7.31 9.39 -3.60
C ASP A 193 -5.78 9.29 -3.52
N ILE A 194 -5.13 9.95 -4.49
CA ILE A 194 -3.68 9.94 -4.65
C ILE A 194 -2.95 10.75 -3.55
N ASP A 195 -3.59 11.76 -2.97
CA ASP A 195 -2.96 12.61 -1.95
C ASP A 195 -2.76 11.83 -0.65
N ASP A 196 -3.79 11.10 -0.22
CA ASP A 196 -3.72 10.19 0.93
C ASP A 196 -2.74 9.04 0.68
N TYR A 197 -2.70 8.49 -0.54
CA TYR A 197 -1.70 7.48 -0.91
C TYR A 197 -0.28 8.03 -0.81
N ASN A 198 0.01 9.16 -1.46
CA ASN A 198 1.35 9.79 -1.48
C ASN A 198 1.80 10.24 -0.10
N CYS A 199 0.88 10.71 0.73
CA CYS A 199 1.22 11.10 2.09
C CYS A 199 1.62 9.88 2.94
N ASN A 200 0.92 8.75 2.81
CA ASN A 200 1.33 7.49 3.43
C ASN A 200 2.62 6.91 2.84
N LEU A 201 2.83 7.10 1.53
CA LEU A 201 4.07 6.74 0.83
C LEU A 201 5.28 7.47 1.43
N LYS A 202 5.16 8.80 1.63
CA LYS A 202 6.20 9.61 2.26
C LYS A 202 6.53 9.12 3.68
N LYS A 203 5.52 8.74 4.46
CA LYS A 203 5.74 8.13 5.78
C LYS A 203 6.46 6.79 5.70
N ALA A 204 6.12 5.94 4.74
CA ALA A 204 6.78 4.66 4.51
C ALA A 204 8.26 4.87 4.19
N PHE A 205 8.60 5.74 3.25
CA PHE A 205 9.98 6.00 2.88
C PHE A 205 10.79 6.69 3.98
N ASN A 206 10.17 7.59 4.75
CA ASN A 206 10.82 8.14 5.95
C ASN A 206 11.18 7.04 6.97
N LYS A 207 10.31 6.04 7.17
CA LYS A 207 10.63 4.90 8.03
C LYS A 207 11.72 4.02 7.43
N LEU A 208 11.65 3.73 6.13
CA LEU A 208 12.69 2.98 5.44
C LEU A 208 14.04 3.63 5.64
N ASN A 209 14.13 4.95 5.44
CA ASN A 209 15.33 5.73 5.67
C ASN A 209 15.90 5.52 7.08
N ILE A 210 15.08 5.73 8.12
CA ILE A 210 15.48 5.59 9.52
C ILE A 210 16.01 4.17 9.80
N VAL A 211 15.28 3.14 9.37
CA VAL A 211 15.69 1.74 9.58
C VAL A 211 16.97 1.42 8.82
N THR A 212 17.12 1.95 7.60
CA THR A 212 18.33 1.80 6.77
C THR A 212 19.56 2.41 7.42
N GLN A 213 19.43 3.57 8.06
CA GLN A 213 20.54 4.18 8.81
C GLN A 213 20.99 3.31 9.98
N ILE A 214 20.08 2.61 10.66
CA ILE A 214 20.42 1.69 11.75
C ILE A 214 21.24 0.50 11.21
N TYR A 215 20.79 -0.12 10.12
CA TYR A 215 21.53 -1.22 9.50
C TYR A 215 22.89 -0.79 8.95
N LYS A 216 22.97 0.41 8.34
CA LYS A 216 24.25 0.99 7.90
C LYS A 216 25.25 1.09 9.07
N LYS A 217 24.83 1.67 10.20
CA LYS A 217 25.69 1.80 11.39
C LYS A 217 26.11 0.44 11.95
N ARG A 218 25.20 -0.54 11.96
CA ARG A 218 25.52 -1.92 12.35
C ARG A 218 26.63 -2.49 11.46
N THR A 219 26.55 -2.30 10.15
CA THR A 219 27.56 -2.84 9.22
C THR A 219 28.90 -2.13 9.34
N GLU A 220 28.92 -0.83 9.65
CA GLU A 220 30.16 -0.09 9.95
C GLU A 220 30.90 -0.69 11.16
N VAL A 221 30.18 -1.09 12.21
CA VAL A 221 30.79 -1.78 13.37
C VAL A 221 31.27 -3.19 13.01
N LEU A 222 30.53 -3.91 12.16
CA LEU A 222 30.92 -5.26 11.72
C LEU A 222 32.14 -5.25 10.78
N ALA A 223 32.39 -4.16 10.07
CA ALA A 223 33.53 -4.00 9.17
C ALA A 223 34.89 -4.09 9.89
N GLU A 224 34.92 -3.90 11.21
CA GLU A 224 36.11 -4.12 12.05
C GLU A 224 36.46 -5.62 12.23
N SER A 225 35.57 -6.53 11.79
CA SER A 225 35.77 -7.98 11.80
C SER A 225 36.06 -8.52 10.39
N GLY A 226 36.36 -9.83 10.25
CA GLY A 226 36.50 -10.47 8.93
C GLY A 226 35.27 -10.20 8.02
N CYS A 227 35.43 -10.30 6.70
CA CYS A 227 34.42 -9.95 5.67
C CYS A 227 34.17 -8.45 5.41
N SER A 228 35.09 -7.56 5.80
CA SER A 228 34.99 -6.10 5.59
C SER A 228 34.63 -5.67 4.17
N SER A 229 35.12 -6.40 3.15
CA SER A 229 34.84 -6.10 1.73
C SER A 229 33.35 -6.07 1.39
N TYR A 230 32.50 -6.83 2.08
CA TYR A 230 31.05 -6.85 1.82
C TYR A 230 30.29 -5.84 2.68
N TYR A 231 30.81 -5.50 3.87
CA TYR A 231 30.21 -4.50 4.74
C TYR A 231 30.42 -3.07 4.20
N ASP A 232 31.62 -2.77 3.71
CA ASP A 232 31.97 -1.45 3.15
C ASP A 232 31.23 -1.16 1.83
N GLN A 233 30.89 -2.21 1.08
CA GLN A 233 30.19 -2.11 -0.20
C GLN A 233 28.66 -2.11 -0.06
N GLY A 234 28.13 -2.15 1.17
CA GLY A 234 26.69 -2.16 1.42
C GLY A 234 26.01 -0.91 0.83
N PRO A 235 25.01 -1.05 -0.05
CA PRO A 235 24.39 0.08 -0.75
C PRO A 235 23.40 0.89 0.11
N PHE A 236 23.56 0.89 1.43
CA PHE A 236 22.66 1.56 2.36
C PHE A 236 22.60 3.07 2.12
N SER A 237 23.75 3.70 1.82
CA SER A 237 23.81 5.14 1.52
C SER A 237 22.93 5.49 0.32
N SER A 238 22.90 4.65 -0.71
CA SER A 238 22.06 4.85 -1.89
C SER A 238 20.58 4.73 -1.56
N ILE A 239 20.18 3.75 -0.75
CA ILE A 239 18.78 3.62 -0.30
C ILE A 239 18.35 4.85 0.51
N ILE A 240 19.21 5.33 1.42
CA ILE A 240 18.96 6.55 2.20
C ILE A 240 18.70 7.73 1.26
N ILE A 241 19.59 8.00 0.30
CA ILE A 241 19.48 9.11 -0.66
C ILE A 241 18.18 8.99 -1.46
N TYR A 242 17.93 7.85 -2.11
CA TYR A 242 16.76 7.68 -2.98
C TYR A 242 15.42 7.59 -2.22
N SER A 243 15.44 7.51 -0.89
CA SER A 243 14.26 7.55 -0.03
C SER A 243 13.91 8.93 0.53
N GLU A 244 14.83 9.90 0.49
CA GLU A 244 14.64 11.26 1.04
C GLU A 244 14.09 12.27 0.04
N GLU A 245 14.14 11.96 -1.26
CA GLU A 245 13.79 12.90 -2.33
C GLU A 245 12.26 13.05 -2.51
N ASP A 246 11.81 14.25 -2.91
CA ASP A 246 10.44 14.47 -3.39
C ASP A 246 10.12 13.64 -4.66
N ASN A 247 11.11 12.96 -5.23
CA ASN A 247 11.00 12.07 -6.39
C ASN A 247 11.70 10.72 -6.12
N ILE A 248 11.07 9.90 -5.28
CA ILE A 248 11.54 8.57 -4.90
C ILE A 248 11.92 7.72 -6.14
N ASN A 249 13.17 7.25 -6.20
CA ASN A 249 13.65 6.41 -7.30
C ASN A 249 13.54 4.91 -6.95
N ILE A 250 12.38 4.32 -7.23
CA ILE A 250 12.08 2.91 -6.95
C ILE A 250 13.05 1.95 -7.63
N ASN A 251 13.47 2.25 -8.85
CA ASN A 251 14.37 1.37 -9.61
C ASN A 251 15.74 1.24 -8.94
N GLU A 252 16.30 2.37 -8.48
CA GLU A 252 17.55 2.34 -7.74
C GLU A 252 17.39 1.70 -6.35
N ILE A 253 16.28 1.97 -5.65
CA ILE A 253 16.02 1.29 -4.37
C ILE A 253 15.95 -0.24 -4.55
N ASN A 254 15.22 -0.73 -5.56
CA ASN A 254 15.12 -2.15 -5.87
C ASN A 254 16.49 -2.76 -6.22
N ARG A 255 17.30 -2.10 -7.04
CA ARG A 255 18.64 -2.57 -7.38
C ARG A 255 19.52 -2.73 -6.13
N ASN A 256 19.45 -1.77 -5.21
CA ASN A 256 20.20 -1.80 -3.97
C ASN A 256 19.69 -2.87 -3.01
N ILE A 257 18.37 -3.08 -2.93
CA ILE A 257 17.75 -4.21 -2.20
C ILE A 257 18.27 -5.56 -2.68
N GLU A 258 18.30 -5.79 -3.99
CA GLU A 258 18.79 -7.05 -4.56
C GLU A 258 20.28 -7.26 -4.32
N THR A 259 21.05 -6.17 -4.31
CA THR A 259 22.48 -6.19 -3.94
C THR A 259 22.67 -6.61 -2.48
N ILE A 260 21.91 -6.05 -1.54
CA ILE A 260 21.96 -6.45 -0.12
C ILE A 260 21.59 -7.93 0.03
N LYS A 261 20.51 -8.39 -0.63
CA LYS A 261 20.11 -9.82 -0.59
C LYS A 261 21.21 -10.74 -1.12
N LYS A 262 21.88 -10.34 -2.20
CA LYS A 262 23.01 -11.08 -2.77
C LYS A 262 24.17 -11.15 -1.78
N TYR A 263 24.55 -10.05 -1.15
CA TYR A 263 25.63 -10.03 -0.15
C TYR A 263 25.29 -10.85 1.08
N ASN A 264 24.04 -10.84 1.55
CA ASN A 264 23.62 -11.72 2.65
C ASN A 264 23.82 -13.20 2.34
N LYS A 265 23.54 -13.65 1.11
CA LYS A 265 23.78 -15.05 0.71
C LYS A 265 25.27 -15.41 0.76
N ILE A 266 26.15 -14.49 0.35
CA ILE A 266 27.60 -14.68 0.38
C ILE A 266 28.11 -14.71 1.82
N LEU A 267 27.74 -13.72 2.63
CA LEU A 267 28.11 -13.64 4.04
C LEU A 267 27.70 -14.91 4.80
N GLN A 268 26.48 -15.41 4.56
CA GLN A 268 26.02 -16.69 5.12
C GLN A 268 26.94 -17.86 4.73
N SER A 269 27.38 -17.93 3.46
CA SER A 269 28.28 -18.99 3.01
C SER A 269 29.69 -18.90 3.58
N GLU A 270 30.14 -17.67 3.91
CA GLU A 270 31.44 -17.40 4.53
C GLU A 270 31.39 -17.45 6.07
N SER A 271 30.25 -17.84 6.65
CA SER A 271 30.01 -17.84 8.10
C SER A 271 30.19 -16.45 8.75
N CYS A 272 29.95 -15.39 7.97
CA CYS A 272 29.95 -14.01 8.42
C CYS A 272 28.53 -13.53 8.76
N PRO A 273 28.37 -12.62 9.74
CA PRO A 273 27.10 -11.97 10.02
C PRO A 273 26.46 -11.34 8.78
N THR A 274 25.14 -11.47 8.63
CA THR A 274 24.39 -10.81 7.55
C THR A 274 24.29 -9.31 7.75
N LEU A 275 24.07 -8.59 6.65
CA LEU A 275 23.82 -7.14 6.64
C LEU A 275 22.53 -6.75 7.38
N TYR A 276 21.56 -7.66 7.44
CA TYR A 276 20.36 -7.54 8.27
C TYR A 276 19.98 -8.85 8.92
#